data_AF-A0A538JU21-F1
#
_entry.id   AF-A0A538JU21-F1
#
_cell.length_a   1.000
_cell.length_b   1.000
_cell.length_c   1.000
_cell.angle_alpha   90.00
_cell.angle_beta   90.00
_cell.angle_gamma   90.00
#
_symmetry.space_group_name_H-M   'P 1'
#
loop_
_entity.id
_entity.type
_entity.pdbx_description
1 polymer ?
#
loop_
_entity_poly.entity_id
_entity_poly.type
_entity_poly.pdbx_seq_one_letter_code
_entity_poly.pdbx_strand_id
1 'polypeptide(L)'
;MRDDELAYYSTAGPMTTLDPGSDAFEELPEDPLALGPVVQGLILHEFWADRYGVEIPPARADEVETRAASAMVELIRRLDPAPLSTSRPPDRRMIGNCRHFSTLTCALLRRSGIPARARCGFATYFETDRYIDHWVVEYWEPAPARWRRVDYQLDLVQRQALGLAFDTTDLPPGSFLDAAEAWQLCRSGGADPERFGILDFWGIWFVRNNVVRDLAALNKMELLPWDGWGLMTVAEEHEAGPASAVIDKVADAIVADAWLECRGLYEEHDLLRVPEAVVSYRAGTTVALPA
;
A
#
# COMPACT_ATOMS: atom_id res chain seq x y z
N MET A 1 -8.06 -23.03 7.09
CA MET A 1 -6.84 -22.28 6.71
C MET A 1 -7.14 -21.22 5.66
N ARG A 2 -7.41 -21.56 4.38
CA ARG A 2 -7.78 -20.53 3.37
C ARG A 2 -9.07 -19.79 3.74
N ASP A 3 -10.10 -20.49 4.21
CA ASP A 3 -11.35 -19.84 4.64
C ASP A 3 -11.13 -18.85 5.81
N ASP A 4 -10.26 -19.19 6.77
CA ASP A 4 -9.93 -18.32 7.91
C ASP A 4 -9.15 -17.09 7.47
N GLU A 5 -8.22 -17.25 6.52
CA GLU A 5 -7.49 -16.15 5.88
C GLU A 5 -8.43 -15.22 5.12
N LEU A 6 -9.33 -15.78 4.30
CA LEU A 6 -10.32 -15.00 3.54
C LEU A 6 -11.28 -14.26 4.49
N ALA A 7 -11.73 -14.91 5.56
CA ALA A 7 -12.55 -14.29 6.59
C ALA A 7 -11.81 -13.17 7.35
N TYR A 8 -10.51 -13.32 7.56
CA TYR A 8 -9.71 -12.23 8.11
C TYR A 8 -9.64 -11.07 7.14
N TYR A 9 -9.27 -11.30 5.88
CA TYR A 9 -9.10 -10.23 4.90
C TYR A 9 -10.41 -9.63 4.38
N SER A 10 -11.58 -10.21 4.70
CA SER A 10 -12.88 -9.63 4.37
C SER A 10 -13.41 -8.64 5.41
N THR A 11 -12.70 -8.44 6.51
CA THR A 11 -13.09 -7.53 7.59
C THR A 11 -12.10 -6.38 7.74
N ALA A 12 -12.55 -5.24 8.24
CA ALA A 12 -11.68 -4.09 8.49
C ALA A 12 -10.57 -4.39 9.53
N GLY A 13 -9.51 -3.59 9.51
CA GLY A 13 -8.55 -3.44 10.62
C GLY A 13 -8.39 -1.96 10.99
N PRO A 14 -7.45 -1.61 11.88
CA PRO A 14 -7.32 -0.26 12.43
C PRO A 14 -7.22 0.84 11.37
N MET A 15 -6.55 0.58 10.24
CA MET A 15 -6.38 1.56 9.17
C MET A 15 -7.51 1.57 8.13
N THR A 16 -8.39 0.57 8.15
CA THR A 16 -9.42 0.39 7.10
C THR A 16 -10.85 0.34 7.64
N THR A 17 -11.07 0.78 8.87
CA THR A 17 -12.42 0.91 9.44
C THR A 17 -13.16 2.08 8.78
N LEU A 18 -14.39 1.82 8.36
CA LEU A 18 -15.31 2.80 7.78
C LEU A 18 -16.66 2.70 8.49
N ASP A 19 -17.38 3.81 8.61
CA ASP A 19 -18.74 3.81 9.15
C ASP A 19 -19.73 3.19 8.13
N PRO A 20 -20.31 2.02 8.39
CA PRO A 20 -21.22 1.38 7.44
C PRO A 20 -22.48 2.21 7.14
N GLY A 21 -22.90 3.10 8.05
CA GLY A 21 -24.09 3.94 7.94
C GLY A 21 -23.88 5.29 7.25
N SER A 22 -22.66 5.60 6.81
CA SER A 22 -22.34 6.89 6.19
C SER A 22 -22.90 6.99 4.76
N ASP A 23 -23.52 8.13 4.45
CA ASP A 23 -23.98 8.55 3.12
C ASP A 23 -22.83 8.72 2.11
N ALA A 24 -21.59 8.77 2.60
CA ALA A 24 -20.37 8.80 1.79
C ALA A 24 -20.30 7.64 0.78
N PHE A 25 -20.92 6.51 1.10
CA PHE A 25 -20.79 5.25 0.35
C PHE A 25 -21.98 4.96 -0.57
N GLU A 26 -22.88 5.92 -0.77
CA GLU A 26 -24.01 5.79 -1.68
C GLU A 26 -23.55 5.54 -3.12
N GLU A 27 -24.23 4.61 -3.79
CA GLU A 27 -24.00 4.26 -5.22
C GLU A 27 -22.58 3.77 -5.55
N LEU A 28 -21.82 3.30 -4.56
CA LEU A 28 -20.55 2.63 -4.84
C LEU A 28 -20.77 1.32 -5.60
N PRO A 29 -19.93 1.00 -6.59
CA PRO A 29 -20.02 -0.26 -7.30
C PRO A 29 -19.62 -1.43 -6.39
N GLU A 30 -20.29 -2.57 -6.58
CA GLU A 30 -19.96 -3.82 -5.87
C GLU A 30 -18.81 -4.59 -6.55
N ASP A 31 -18.57 -4.36 -7.84
CA ASP A 31 -17.48 -4.98 -8.59
C ASP A 31 -16.12 -4.39 -8.14
N PRO A 32 -15.17 -5.24 -7.65
CA PRO A 32 -13.82 -4.81 -7.30
C PRO A 32 -13.13 -3.97 -8.37
N LEU A 33 -13.31 -4.31 -9.66
CA LEU A 33 -12.62 -3.62 -10.75
C LEU A 33 -13.21 -2.23 -11.01
N ALA A 34 -14.51 -2.07 -10.78
CA ALA A 34 -15.19 -0.79 -10.92
C ALA A 34 -14.84 0.21 -9.79
N LEU A 35 -14.22 -0.23 -8.69
CA LEU A 35 -13.67 0.67 -7.67
C LEU A 35 -12.42 1.44 -8.16
N GLY A 36 -11.74 0.98 -9.22
CA GLY A 36 -10.61 1.69 -9.84
C GLY A 36 -10.92 3.14 -10.18
N PRO A 37 -11.85 3.39 -11.13
CA PRO A 37 -12.27 4.75 -11.49
C PRO A 37 -12.79 5.57 -10.31
N VAL A 38 -13.41 4.92 -9.30
CA VAL A 38 -13.86 5.60 -8.09
C VAL A 38 -12.67 6.20 -7.36
N VAL A 39 -11.71 5.39 -6.86
CA VAL A 39 -10.59 5.90 -6.07
C VAL A 39 -9.67 6.83 -6.86
N GLN A 40 -9.53 6.60 -8.17
CA GLN A 40 -8.82 7.50 -9.10
C GLN A 40 -9.49 8.87 -9.22
N GLY A 41 -10.80 8.94 -9.03
CA GLY A 41 -11.58 10.17 -8.94
C GLY A 41 -11.55 10.84 -7.57
N LEU A 42 -11.00 10.22 -6.52
CA LEU A 42 -10.96 10.78 -5.16
C LEU A 42 -9.58 11.20 -4.71
N ILE A 43 -8.53 10.53 -5.18
CA ILE A 43 -7.14 10.75 -4.76
C ILE A 43 -6.31 11.23 -5.95
N LEU A 44 -5.43 12.20 -5.72
CA LEU A 44 -4.42 12.67 -6.65
C LEU A 44 -3.04 12.33 -6.08
N HIS A 45 -2.26 11.54 -6.81
CA HIS A 45 -0.90 11.21 -6.39
C HIS A 45 -0.01 12.46 -6.43
N GLU A 46 0.70 12.76 -5.34
CA GLU A 46 1.49 13.98 -5.19
C GLU A 46 2.51 14.20 -6.32
N PHE A 47 3.25 13.15 -6.70
CA PHE A 47 4.22 13.21 -7.81
C PHE A 47 3.62 13.21 -9.22
N TRP A 48 2.30 13.07 -9.34
CA TRP A 48 1.62 13.12 -10.63
C TRP A 48 0.80 14.40 -10.83
N ALA A 49 0.67 15.26 -9.81
CA ALA A 49 -0.23 16.42 -9.82
C ALA A 49 -0.06 17.33 -11.06
N ASP A 50 1.18 17.60 -11.46
CA ASP A 50 1.50 18.41 -12.65
C ASP A 50 0.89 17.83 -13.93
N ARG A 51 0.84 16.49 -14.07
CA ARG A 51 0.23 15.82 -15.24
C ARG A 51 -1.28 15.97 -15.32
N TYR A 52 -1.91 16.37 -14.21
CA TYR A 52 -3.32 16.72 -14.14
C TYR A 52 -3.56 18.24 -14.12
N GLY A 53 -2.51 19.05 -14.33
CA GLY A 53 -2.60 20.50 -14.32
C GLY A 53 -2.85 21.10 -12.93
N VAL A 54 -2.45 20.38 -11.86
CA VAL A 54 -2.62 20.82 -10.48
C VAL A 54 -1.27 21.16 -9.87
N GLU A 55 -1.10 22.42 -9.46
CA GLU A 55 -0.04 22.82 -8.54
C GLU A 55 -0.55 22.62 -7.11
N ILE A 56 0.12 21.77 -6.31
CA ILE A 56 -0.32 21.47 -4.94
C ILE A 56 -0.01 22.68 -4.04
N PRO A 57 -1.03 23.34 -3.45
CA PRO A 57 -0.79 24.43 -2.52
C PRO A 57 -0.08 23.93 -1.25
N PRO A 58 0.86 24.69 -0.67
CA PRO A 58 1.56 24.29 0.56
C PRO A 58 0.62 23.95 1.72
N ALA A 59 -0.56 24.60 1.79
CA ALA A 59 -1.58 24.32 2.81
C ALA A 59 -2.20 22.91 2.72
N ARG A 60 -2.00 22.20 1.61
CA ARG A 60 -2.50 20.83 1.36
C ARG A 60 -1.39 19.78 1.44
N ALA A 61 -0.13 20.20 1.70
CA ALA A 61 1.02 19.29 1.70
C ALA A 61 0.88 18.18 2.76
N ASP A 62 0.25 18.48 3.90
CA ASP A 62 0.08 17.53 5.00
C ASP A 62 -1.08 16.55 4.79
N GLU A 63 -1.88 16.68 3.72
CA GLU A 63 -2.96 15.72 3.42
C GLU A 63 -2.43 14.28 3.28
N VAL A 64 -1.20 14.14 2.76
CA VAL A 64 -0.49 12.86 2.61
C VAL A 64 -0.09 12.21 3.93
N GLU A 65 -0.16 12.92 5.07
CA GLU A 65 0.05 12.34 6.41
C GLU A 65 -1.20 11.60 6.93
N THR A 66 -2.29 11.58 6.16
CA THR A 66 -3.55 10.94 6.54
C THR A 66 -3.44 9.41 6.46
N ARG A 67 -3.49 8.73 7.61
CA ARG A 67 -3.33 7.27 7.70
C ARG A 67 -4.64 6.51 7.52
N ALA A 68 -5.59 6.67 8.44
CA ALA A 68 -6.81 5.86 8.45
C ALA A 68 -7.74 6.17 7.27
N ALA A 69 -8.35 5.14 6.69
CA ALA A 69 -9.31 5.29 5.59
C ALA A 69 -10.50 6.17 5.99
N SER A 70 -10.99 6.08 7.23
CA SER A 70 -12.04 6.98 7.76
C SER A 70 -11.63 8.46 7.66
N ALA A 71 -10.41 8.80 8.08
CA ALA A 71 -9.88 10.16 7.97
C ALA A 71 -9.69 10.59 6.51
N MET A 72 -9.32 9.67 5.60
CA MET A 72 -9.31 9.96 4.16
C MET A 72 -10.71 10.32 3.67
N VAL A 73 -11.73 9.54 4.02
CA VAL A 73 -13.12 9.80 3.63
C VAL A 73 -13.60 11.15 4.15
N GLU A 74 -13.28 11.49 5.41
CA GLU A 74 -13.59 12.81 5.98
C GLU A 74 -12.93 13.96 5.20
N LEU A 75 -11.63 13.84 4.89
CA LEU A 75 -10.89 14.84 4.13
C LEU A 75 -11.44 14.98 2.70
N ILE A 76 -11.67 13.85 2.03
CA ILE A 76 -12.29 13.78 0.71
C ILE A 76 -13.64 14.52 0.69
N ARG A 77 -14.50 14.27 1.69
CA ARG A 77 -15.82 14.93 1.79
C ARG A 77 -15.75 16.41 2.17
N ARG A 78 -14.69 16.82 2.88
CA ARG A 78 -14.43 18.23 3.19
C ARG A 78 -14.07 19.02 1.94
N LEU A 79 -13.34 18.41 1.01
CA LEU A 79 -12.97 18.99 -0.28
C LEU A 79 -14.16 19.06 -1.24
N ASP A 80 -14.98 18.00 -1.26
CA ASP A 80 -16.24 17.96 -2.01
C ASP A 80 -17.25 17.02 -1.32
N PRO A 81 -18.42 17.52 -0.85
CA PRO A 81 -19.33 16.77 0.00
C PRO A 81 -20.11 15.67 -0.73
N ALA A 82 -20.03 15.59 -2.06
CA ALA A 82 -20.68 14.56 -2.85
C ALA A 82 -20.24 13.13 -2.43
N PRO A 83 -21.10 12.11 -2.62
CA PRO A 83 -20.75 10.71 -2.37
C PRO A 83 -19.47 10.29 -3.08
N LEU A 84 -18.78 9.28 -2.56
CA LEU A 84 -17.50 8.80 -3.10
C LEU A 84 -17.64 8.23 -4.51
N SER A 85 -18.82 7.75 -4.90
CA SER A 85 -19.12 7.33 -6.28
C SER A 85 -19.03 8.48 -7.30
N THR A 86 -19.07 9.74 -6.86
CA THR A 86 -18.94 10.91 -7.72
C THR A 86 -17.47 11.28 -7.90
N SER A 87 -16.99 11.18 -9.14
CA SER A 87 -15.63 11.58 -9.52
C SER A 87 -15.42 13.08 -9.32
N ARG A 88 -14.25 13.47 -8.81
CA ARG A 88 -13.88 14.87 -8.56
C ARG A 88 -12.90 15.38 -9.62
N PRO A 89 -12.97 16.68 -9.98
CA PRO A 89 -11.89 17.29 -10.75
C PRO A 89 -10.56 17.19 -9.96
N PRO A 90 -9.40 17.10 -10.65
CA PRO A 90 -8.12 16.83 -9.99
C PRO A 90 -7.79 17.76 -8.82
N ASP A 91 -8.13 19.05 -8.91
CA ASP A 91 -7.89 20.06 -7.88
C ASP A 91 -8.73 19.86 -6.61
N ARG A 92 -9.80 19.05 -6.66
CA ARG A 92 -10.64 18.66 -5.52
C ARG A 92 -10.42 17.24 -5.01
N ARG A 93 -9.47 16.50 -5.58
CA ARG A 93 -9.06 15.19 -5.07
C ARG A 93 -8.14 15.37 -3.88
N MET A 94 -8.24 14.49 -2.88
CA MET A 94 -7.30 14.44 -1.76
C MET A 94 -5.88 14.18 -2.30
N ILE A 95 -4.89 14.92 -1.82
CA ILE A 95 -3.49 14.63 -2.15
C ILE A 95 -3.06 13.38 -1.39
N GLY A 96 -2.51 12.41 -2.11
CA GLY A 96 -2.08 11.14 -1.54
C GLY A 96 -0.93 10.52 -2.33
N ASN A 97 -0.71 9.23 -2.11
CA ASN A 97 0.27 8.42 -2.82
C ASN A 97 -0.26 6.99 -3.02
N CYS A 98 0.52 6.10 -3.63
CA CYS A 98 0.17 4.70 -3.89
C CYS A 98 -0.48 3.98 -2.69
N ARG A 99 0.05 4.16 -1.48
CA ARG A 99 -0.52 3.56 -0.26
C ARG A 99 -1.93 4.06 0.05
N HIS A 100 -2.26 5.31 -0.25
CA HIS A 100 -3.60 5.86 -0.02
C HIS A 100 -4.63 5.22 -0.94
N PHE A 101 -4.29 5.06 -2.23
CA PHE A 101 -5.13 4.31 -3.18
C PHE A 101 -5.37 2.89 -2.68
N SER A 102 -4.31 2.17 -2.31
CA SER A 102 -4.43 0.79 -1.86
C SER A 102 -5.21 0.64 -0.57
N THR A 103 -4.96 1.49 0.43
CA THR A 103 -5.65 1.43 1.73
C THR A 103 -7.14 1.75 1.60
N LEU A 104 -7.50 2.82 0.89
CA LEU A 104 -8.89 3.19 0.69
C LEU A 104 -9.63 2.10 -0.08
N THR A 105 -9.04 1.56 -1.15
CA THR A 105 -9.64 0.45 -1.89
C THR A 105 -9.82 -0.78 -1.01
N CYS A 106 -8.81 -1.19 -0.22
CA CYS A 106 -8.95 -2.30 0.72
C CYS A 106 -10.09 -2.07 1.72
N ALA A 107 -10.24 -0.85 2.23
CA ALA A 107 -11.34 -0.50 3.14
C ALA A 107 -12.71 -0.65 2.47
N LEU A 108 -12.85 -0.19 1.22
CA LEU A 108 -14.10 -0.32 0.45
C LEU A 108 -14.44 -1.78 0.11
N LEU A 109 -13.46 -2.57 -0.29
CA LEU A 109 -13.64 -4.01 -0.57
C LEU A 109 -14.05 -4.78 0.69
N ARG A 110 -13.33 -4.56 1.81
CA ARG A 110 -13.63 -5.17 3.11
C ARG A 110 -15.01 -4.77 3.64
N ARG A 111 -15.44 -3.52 3.41
CA ARG A 111 -16.80 -3.06 3.75
C ARG A 111 -17.87 -3.89 3.03
N SER A 112 -17.60 -4.33 1.81
CA SER A 112 -18.48 -5.20 1.02
C SER A 112 -18.24 -6.70 1.27
N GLY A 113 -17.43 -7.07 2.26
CA GLY A 113 -17.12 -8.45 2.61
C GLY A 113 -16.19 -9.17 1.61
N ILE A 114 -15.55 -8.44 0.70
CA ILE A 114 -14.61 -9.00 -0.27
C ILE A 114 -13.24 -9.10 0.40
N PRO A 115 -12.62 -10.30 0.46
CA PRO A 115 -11.28 -10.45 1.01
C PRO A 115 -10.27 -9.62 0.22
N ALA A 116 -9.58 -8.70 0.89
CA ALA A 116 -8.60 -7.82 0.27
C ALA A 116 -7.42 -7.52 1.20
N ARG A 117 -6.22 -7.44 0.63
CA ARG A 117 -4.97 -7.09 1.31
C ARG A 117 -4.16 -6.10 0.48
N ALA A 118 -3.66 -5.05 1.12
CA ALA A 118 -2.72 -4.12 0.49
C ALA A 118 -1.33 -4.76 0.54
N ARG A 119 -0.55 -4.56 -0.53
CA ARG A 119 0.81 -5.07 -0.64
C ARG A 119 1.79 -3.93 -0.83
N CYS A 120 2.89 -3.97 -0.09
CA CYS A 120 4.02 -3.05 -0.18
C CYS A 120 5.16 -3.76 -0.90
N GLY A 121 5.78 -3.10 -1.88
CA GLY A 121 6.78 -3.75 -2.72
C GLY A 121 7.31 -2.81 -3.80
N PHE A 122 7.62 -3.38 -4.96
CA PHE A 122 8.34 -2.67 -6.01
C PHE A 122 7.76 -2.93 -7.41
N ALA A 123 7.39 -1.85 -8.09
CA ALA A 123 6.91 -1.86 -9.46
C ALA A 123 8.06 -1.74 -10.47
N THR A 124 8.00 -2.50 -11.57
CA THR A 124 9.00 -2.51 -12.64
C THR A 124 8.62 -1.67 -13.85
N TYR A 125 7.52 -0.92 -13.76
CA TYR A 125 6.88 -0.24 -14.89
C TYR A 125 6.86 1.29 -14.80
N PHE A 126 7.43 1.89 -13.75
CA PHE A 126 7.58 3.35 -13.66
C PHE A 126 8.88 3.84 -14.31
N GLU A 127 9.96 3.10 -14.14
CA GLU A 127 11.28 3.43 -14.69
C GLU A 127 11.98 2.18 -15.22
N THR A 128 12.58 2.26 -16.41
CA THR A 128 13.33 1.15 -17.00
C THR A 128 14.51 0.75 -16.12
N ASP A 129 14.72 -0.55 -15.97
CA ASP A 129 15.82 -1.15 -15.17
C ASP A 129 15.82 -0.76 -13.68
N ARG A 130 14.69 -0.26 -13.15
CA ARG A 130 14.51 0.06 -11.73
C ARG A 130 13.28 -0.64 -11.14
N TYR A 131 13.33 -0.79 -9.82
CA TYR A 131 12.27 -1.34 -8.99
C TYR A 131 11.80 -0.22 -8.07
N ILE A 132 10.68 0.41 -8.41
CA ILE A 132 10.20 1.63 -7.74
C ILE A 132 9.27 1.25 -6.58
N ASP A 133 9.52 1.81 -5.39
CA ASP A 133 8.65 1.68 -4.20
C ASP A 133 7.20 1.91 -4.56
N HIS A 134 6.34 0.94 -4.28
CA HIS A 134 4.96 1.03 -4.71
C HIS A 134 4.01 0.16 -3.88
N TRP A 135 2.73 0.49 -3.94
CA TRP A 135 1.66 -0.22 -3.28
C TRP A 135 0.60 -0.67 -4.27
N VAL A 136 0.12 -1.90 -4.09
CA VAL A 136 -0.97 -2.48 -4.89
C VAL A 136 -1.99 -3.16 -3.98
N VAL A 137 -3.10 -3.62 -4.54
CA VAL A 137 -4.12 -4.37 -3.82
C VAL A 137 -4.22 -5.77 -4.40
N GLU A 138 -4.31 -6.76 -3.52
CA GLU A 138 -4.75 -8.10 -3.86
C GLU A 138 -6.15 -8.32 -3.30
N TYR A 139 -7.09 -8.72 -4.14
CA TYR A 139 -8.42 -9.16 -3.70
C TYR A 139 -8.67 -10.60 -4.12
N TRP A 140 -9.49 -11.31 -3.35
CA TRP A 140 -9.80 -12.70 -3.66
C TRP A 140 -10.85 -12.79 -4.77
N GLU A 141 -10.45 -13.38 -5.89
CA GLU A 141 -11.31 -13.71 -7.02
C GLU A 141 -11.79 -15.16 -6.86
N PRO A 142 -13.08 -15.43 -6.56
CA PRO A 142 -13.55 -16.77 -6.21
C PRO A 142 -13.55 -17.76 -7.39
N ALA A 143 -13.53 -17.25 -8.62
CA ALA A 143 -13.38 -18.03 -9.85
C ALA A 143 -12.41 -17.28 -10.76
N PRO A 144 -11.12 -17.67 -10.81
CA PRO A 144 -10.60 -19.04 -10.63
C PRO A 144 -10.02 -19.37 -9.23
N ALA A 145 -10.48 -18.74 -8.15
CA ALA A 145 -10.02 -18.96 -6.77
C ALA A 145 -8.54 -18.59 -6.56
N ARG A 146 -8.24 -17.30 -6.72
CA ARG A 146 -6.89 -16.74 -6.56
C ARG A 146 -6.92 -15.32 -5.99
N TRP A 147 -5.78 -14.87 -5.49
CA TRP A 147 -5.53 -13.45 -5.30
C TRP A 147 -5.31 -12.79 -6.67
N ARG A 148 -6.19 -11.86 -7.05
CA ARG A 148 -6.00 -11.00 -8.21
C ARG A 148 -5.32 -9.72 -7.75
N ARG A 149 -4.20 -9.38 -8.39
CA ARG A 149 -3.36 -8.22 -8.05
C ARG A 149 -3.68 -7.06 -8.98
N VAL A 150 -4.01 -5.91 -8.41
CA VAL A 150 -4.49 -4.72 -9.13
C VAL A 150 -3.75 -3.48 -8.63
N ASP A 151 -3.33 -2.66 -9.59
CA ASP A 151 -2.89 -1.30 -9.30
C ASP A 151 -4.06 -0.32 -9.48
N TYR A 152 -4.66 0.08 -8.37
CA TYR A 152 -5.78 1.02 -8.34
C TYR A 152 -5.36 2.48 -8.56
N GLN A 153 -4.07 2.82 -8.47
CA GLN A 153 -3.59 4.18 -8.74
C GLN A 153 -3.57 4.51 -10.23
N LEU A 154 -3.23 3.53 -11.08
CA LEU A 154 -2.95 3.75 -12.50
C LEU A 154 -4.24 3.99 -13.32
N ASP A 155 -4.64 5.25 -13.42
CA ASP A 155 -5.73 5.68 -14.29
C ASP A 155 -5.30 5.73 -15.78
N LEU A 156 -6.18 6.22 -16.64
CA LEU A 156 -5.87 6.35 -18.06
C LEU A 156 -4.70 7.32 -18.36
N VAL A 157 -4.58 8.41 -17.61
CA VAL A 157 -3.54 9.44 -17.81
C VAL A 157 -2.16 8.86 -17.48
N GLN A 158 -2.03 8.20 -16.33
CA GLN A 158 -0.77 7.57 -15.91
C GLN A 158 -0.37 6.44 -16.86
N ARG A 159 -1.31 5.55 -17.22
CA ARG A 159 -1.04 4.46 -18.17
C ARG A 159 -0.54 4.96 -19.52
N GLN A 160 -1.15 6.02 -20.06
CA GLN A 160 -0.71 6.64 -21.31
C GLN A 160 0.65 7.29 -21.18
N ALA A 161 0.90 8.04 -20.10
CA ALA A 161 2.17 8.72 -19.87
C ALA A 161 3.34 7.75 -19.69
N LEU A 162 3.10 6.60 -19.07
CA LEU A 162 4.08 5.53 -18.88
C LEU A 162 4.17 4.56 -20.07
N GLY A 163 3.27 4.67 -21.06
CA GLY A 163 3.22 3.75 -22.20
C GLY A 163 2.92 2.30 -21.80
N LEU A 164 2.13 2.09 -20.75
CA LEU A 164 1.83 0.74 -20.25
C LEU A 164 0.98 -0.03 -21.25
N ALA A 165 1.47 -1.20 -21.64
CA ALA A 165 0.81 -2.10 -22.58
C ALA A 165 0.11 -3.29 -21.91
N PHE A 166 0.18 -3.41 -20.57
CA PHE A 166 -0.44 -4.49 -19.81
C PHE A 166 -1.68 -4.01 -19.05
N ASP A 167 -2.46 -4.99 -18.59
CA ASP A 167 -3.67 -4.77 -17.80
C ASP A 167 -3.32 -4.46 -16.35
N THR A 168 -3.64 -3.25 -15.90
CA THR A 168 -3.43 -2.82 -14.50
C THR A 168 -4.48 -3.41 -13.55
N THR A 169 -5.54 -4.03 -14.09
CA THR A 169 -6.59 -4.72 -13.34
C THR A 169 -6.31 -6.22 -13.12
N ASP A 170 -5.18 -6.71 -13.65
CA ASP A 170 -4.66 -8.05 -13.40
C ASP A 170 -3.16 -8.05 -13.71
N LEU A 171 -2.38 -7.55 -12.76
CA LEU A 171 -0.95 -7.31 -12.96
C LEU A 171 -0.23 -8.58 -13.39
N PRO A 172 0.50 -8.57 -14.52
CA PRO A 172 1.22 -9.76 -14.97
C PRO A 172 2.37 -10.09 -14.00
N PRO A 173 2.74 -11.37 -13.87
CA PRO A 173 3.90 -11.77 -13.06
C PRO A 173 5.16 -10.96 -13.41
N GLY A 174 5.88 -10.49 -12.40
CA GLY A 174 7.09 -9.69 -12.55
C GLY A 174 6.88 -8.19 -12.81
N SER A 175 5.64 -7.73 -13.05
CA SER A 175 5.35 -6.28 -13.11
C SER A 175 5.41 -5.59 -11.74
N PHE A 176 5.12 -6.34 -10.69
CA PHE A 176 5.26 -5.93 -9.30
C PHE A 176 5.85 -7.09 -8.51
N LEU A 177 6.90 -6.80 -7.74
CA LEU A 177 7.51 -7.71 -6.79
C LEU A 177 7.04 -7.31 -5.41
N ASP A 178 6.47 -8.26 -4.67
CA ASP A 178 6.24 -8.06 -3.24
C ASP A 178 7.60 -7.80 -2.56
N ALA A 179 7.62 -7.06 -1.46
CA ALA A 179 8.88 -6.69 -0.81
C ALA A 179 9.74 -7.91 -0.43
N ALA A 180 9.10 -9.03 -0.05
CA ALA A 180 9.75 -10.30 0.24
C ALA A 180 10.42 -10.94 -0.99
N GLU A 181 9.77 -10.88 -2.16
CA GLU A 181 10.34 -11.36 -3.42
C GLU A 181 11.57 -10.53 -3.81
N ALA A 182 11.47 -9.20 -3.66
CA ALA A 182 12.58 -8.29 -3.89
C ALA A 182 13.77 -8.58 -2.94
N TRP A 183 13.49 -8.86 -1.67
CA TRP A 183 14.50 -9.25 -0.68
C TRP A 183 15.22 -10.53 -1.10
N GLN A 184 14.49 -11.61 -1.40
CA GLN A 184 15.09 -12.88 -1.83
C GLN A 184 15.89 -12.74 -3.14
N LEU A 185 15.40 -11.92 -4.08
CA LEU A 185 16.09 -11.65 -5.34
C LEU A 185 17.42 -10.93 -5.12
N CYS A 186 17.45 -9.92 -4.25
CA CYS A 186 18.69 -9.23 -3.86
C CYS A 186 19.65 -10.17 -3.11
N ARG A 187 19.15 -10.91 -2.12
CA ARG A 187 19.93 -11.83 -1.27
C ARG A 187 20.60 -12.96 -2.06
N SER A 188 19.96 -13.41 -3.13
CA SER A 188 20.50 -14.45 -4.02
C SER A 188 21.44 -13.89 -5.10
N GLY A 189 21.64 -12.57 -5.17
CA GLY A 189 22.43 -11.91 -6.21
C GLY A 189 21.74 -11.83 -7.58
N GLY A 190 20.43 -12.09 -7.64
CA GLY A 190 19.65 -12.03 -8.88
C GLY A 190 19.28 -10.61 -9.32
N ALA A 191 19.38 -9.62 -8.42
CA ALA A 191 19.28 -8.21 -8.74
C ALA A 191 20.21 -7.35 -7.87
N ASP A 192 20.59 -6.19 -8.39
CA ASP A 192 21.38 -5.18 -7.69
C ASP A 192 20.48 -4.40 -6.71
N PRO A 193 20.73 -4.44 -5.39
CA PRO A 193 19.90 -3.73 -4.41
C PRO A 193 19.81 -2.22 -4.65
N GLU A 194 20.83 -1.60 -5.26
CA GLU A 194 20.85 -0.16 -5.56
C GLU A 194 19.84 0.25 -6.65
N ARG A 195 19.14 -0.72 -7.25
CA ARG A 195 18.05 -0.49 -8.20
C ARG A 195 16.67 -0.50 -7.55
N PHE A 196 16.57 -0.78 -6.25
CA PHE A 196 15.32 -0.81 -5.49
C PHE A 196 15.19 0.42 -4.62
N GLY A 197 14.14 1.23 -4.84
CA GLY A 197 14.01 2.50 -4.12
C GLY A 197 13.05 3.50 -4.73
N ILE A 198 13.11 4.72 -4.22
CA ILE A 198 12.37 5.88 -4.71
C ILE A 198 13.07 7.17 -4.24
N LEU A 199 13.02 8.24 -5.05
CA LEU A 199 13.69 9.52 -4.77
C LEU A 199 15.20 9.33 -4.50
N ASP A 200 15.66 9.65 -3.29
CA ASP A 200 17.04 9.49 -2.84
C ASP A 200 17.23 8.23 -1.96
N PHE A 201 16.19 7.41 -1.78
CA PHE A 201 16.19 6.25 -0.91
C PHE A 201 16.30 4.96 -1.73
N TRP A 202 17.51 4.39 -1.78
CA TRP A 202 17.83 3.19 -2.55
C TRP A 202 18.65 2.20 -1.72
N GLY A 203 18.60 0.94 -2.09
CA GLY A 203 19.49 -0.08 -1.57
C GLY A 203 18.81 -1.13 -0.68
N ILE A 204 19.60 -2.10 -0.23
CA ILE A 204 19.11 -3.28 0.49
C ILE A 204 18.39 -2.95 1.81
N TRP A 205 18.80 -1.87 2.48
CA TRP A 205 18.15 -1.38 3.69
C TRP A 205 16.71 -0.92 3.42
N PHE A 206 16.45 -0.36 2.23
CA PHE A 206 15.13 0.12 1.83
C PHE A 206 14.22 -1.05 1.48
N VAL A 207 14.76 -2.08 0.83
CA VAL A 207 14.07 -3.36 0.59
C VAL A 207 13.70 -4.02 1.92
N ARG A 208 14.63 -4.11 2.86
CA ARG A 208 14.39 -4.62 4.23
C ARG A 208 13.21 -3.92 4.89
N ASN A 209 13.20 -2.59 4.86
CA ASN A 209 12.13 -1.79 5.49
C ASN A 209 10.78 -2.04 4.81
N ASN A 210 10.78 -2.22 3.48
CA ASN A 210 9.60 -2.61 2.73
C ASN A 210 9.08 -4.02 3.10
N VAL A 211 9.95 -4.98 3.43
CA VAL A 211 9.52 -6.31 3.94
C VAL A 211 8.77 -6.16 5.26
N VAL A 212 9.28 -5.34 6.19
CA VAL A 212 8.60 -5.06 7.46
C VAL A 212 7.26 -4.37 7.23
N ARG A 213 7.19 -3.46 6.25
CA ARG A 213 5.97 -2.73 5.90
C ARG A 213 4.92 -3.60 5.21
N ASP A 214 5.32 -4.51 4.32
CA ASP A 214 4.42 -5.49 3.69
C ASP A 214 3.87 -6.46 4.74
N LEU A 215 4.70 -6.94 5.67
CA LEU A 215 4.25 -7.75 6.80
C LEU A 215 3.20 -7.03 7.65
N ALA A 216 3.42 -5.74 7.96
CA ALA A 216 2.45 -4.93 8.70
C ALA A 216 1.14 -4.76 7.90
N ALA A 217 1.21 -4.51 6.59
CA ALA A 217 0.04 -4.40 5.73
C ALA A 217 -0.77 -5.71 5.67
N LEU A 218 -0.09 -6.86 5.60
CA LEU A 218 -0.69 -8.19 5.71
C LEU A 218 -1.37 -8.43 7.07
N ASN A 219 -0.99 -7.68 8.10
CA ASN A 219 -1.61 -7.68 9.42
C ASN A 219 -2.57 -6.49 9.64
N LYS A 220 -3.08 -5.89 8.54
CA LYS A 220 -4.04 -4.77 8.50
C LYS A 220 -3.53 -3.48 9.15
N MET A 221 -2.22 -3.32 9.16
CA MET A 221 -1.52 -2.10 9.53
C MET A 221 -0.84 -1.55 8.27
N GLU A 222 -1.65 -1.00 7.37
CA GLU A 222 -1.17 -0.35 6.16
C GLU A 222 -0.58 1.03 6.53
N LEU A 223 0.71 1.17 6.85
CA LEU A 223 1.30 2.46 7.31
C LEU A 223 1.81 3.33 6.15
N LEU A 224 2.13 4.61 6.39
CA LEU A 224 2.71 5.48 5.36
C LEU A 224 4.13 4.99 4.95
N PRO A 225 4.56 5.25 3.70
CA PRO A 225 5.90 4.84 3.23
C PRO A 225 7.06 5.41 4.07
N TRP A 226 6.85 6.52 4.76
CA TRP A 226 7.82 7.19 5.64
C TRP A 226 7.58 6.98 7.14
N ASP A 227 6.65 6.10 7.51
CA ASP A 227 6.51 5.67 8.90
C ASP A 227 7.59 4.63 9.23
N GLY A 228 8.34 4.88 10.30
CA GLY A 228 9.39 4.01 10.82
C GLY A 228 9.11 3.52 12.24
N TRP A 229 9.39 2.24 12.49
CA TRP A 229 9.37 1.61 13.81
C TRP A 229 10.34 0.44 13.86
N GLY A 230 10.66 -0.04 15.07
CA GLY A 230 11.41 -1.27 15.28
C GLY A 230 12.68 -1.37 14.42
N LEU A 231 12.79 -2.44 13.62
CA LEU A 231 13.95 -2.68 12.73
C LEU A 231 14.22 -1.55 11.73
N MET A 232 13.21 -0.76 11.37
CA MET A 232 13.38 0.36 10.42
C MET A 232 13.99 1.61 11.06
N THR A 233 14.12 1.64 12.39
CA THR A 233 14.79 2.73 13.13
C THR A 233 16.25 2.41 13.43
N VAL A 234 16.68 1.17 13.15
CA VAL A 234 18.06 0.73 13.36
C VAL A 234 18.88 1.13 12.14
N ALA A 235 19.88 1.98 12.36
CA ALA A 235 20.84 2.44 11.35
C ALA A 235 21.81 1.35 10.88
N GLU A 236 21.64 0.09 11.27
CA GLU A 236 22.55 -0.98 10.85
C GLU A 236 22.35 -1.29 9.36
N GLU A 237 23.32 -0.82 8.58
CA GLU A 237 23.49 -0.98 7.13
C GLU A 237 24.02 -2.36 6.72
N HIS A 238 24.32 -3.25 7.66
CA HIS A 238 25.01 -4.50 7.35
C HIS A 238 24.06 -5.59 6.85
N GLU A 239 24.34 -6.10 5.65
CA GLU A 239 23.65 -7.22 5.00
C GLU A 239 23.64 -8.51 5.85
N ALA A 240 24.63 -8.68 6.73
CA ALA A 240 24.80 -9.85 7.57
C ALA A 240 24.70 -9.48 9.06
N GLY A 241 23.49 -9.53 9.61
CA GLY A 241 23.25 -9.37 11.05
C GLY A 241 22.02 -10.17 11.52
N PRO A 242 21.80 -10.28 12.84
CA PRO A 242 20.60 -10.93 13.39
C PRO A 242 19.28 -10.35 12.87
N ALA A 243 19.27 -9.05 12.56
CA ALA A 243 18.14 -8.38 11.90
C ALA A 243 17.86 -8.99 10.50
N SER A 244 18.89 -9.27 9.71
CA SER A 244 18.74 -9.91 8.39
C SER A 244 18.13 -11.30 8.49
N ALA A 245 18.50 -12.10 9.50
CA ALA A 245 17.95 -13.45 9.67
C ALA A 245 16.45 -13.44 10.05
N VAL A 246 15.99 -12.43 10.78
CA VAL A 246 14.55 -12.23 11.04
C VAL A 246 13.84 -11.88 9.74
N ILE A 247 14.43 -11.01 8.92
CA ILE A 247 13.86 -10.59 7.64
C ILE A 247 13.84 -11.74 6.63
N ASP A 248 14.86 -12.59 6.60
CA ASP A 248 14.87 -13.82 5.78
C ASP A 248 13.65 -14.71 6.12
N LYS A 249 13.36 -14.93 7.42
CA LYS A 249 12.17 -15.70 7.84
C LYS A 249 10.85 -15.05 7.42
N VAL A 250 10.74 -13.73 7.58
CA VAL A 250 9.55 -12.99 7.13
C VAL A 250 9.37 -13.12 5.62
N ALA A 251 10.45 -12.98 4.86
CA ALA A 251 10.42 -13.09 3.42
C ALA A 251 9.99 -14.50 2.98
N ASP A 252 10.55 -15.54 3.60
CA ASP A 252 10.17 -16.93 3.34
C ASP A 252 8.68 -17.18 3.62
N ALA A 253 8.16 -16.68 4.74
CA ALA A 253 6.75 -16.83 5.09
C ALA A 253 5.81 -16.11 4.11
N ILE A 254 6.15 -14.89 3.67
CA ILE A 254 5.36 -14.12 2.70
C ILE A 254 5.38 -14.80 1.33
N VAL A 255 6.55 -15.18 0.82
CA VAL A 255 6.68 -15.84 -0.50
C VAL A 255 5.99 -17.20 -0.52
N ALA A 256 5.98 -17.93 0.59
CA ALA A 256 5.26 -19.19 0.71
C ALA A 256 3.73 -19.03 0.85
N ASP A 257 3.21 -17.79 0.89
CA ASP A 257 1.81 -17.46 1.22
C ASP A 257 1.38 -18.14 2.56
N ALA A 258 2.31 -18.25 3.50
CA ALA A 258 2.14 -18.88 4.80
C ALA A 258 1.49 -17.90 5.79
N TRP A 259 0.22 -17.60 5.53
CA TRP A 259 -0.56 -16.56 6.24
C TRP A 259 -0.46 -16.65 7.78
N LEU A 260 -0.56 -17.85 8.37
CA LEU A 260 -0.48 -18.01 9.83
C LEU A 260 0.92 -17.73 10.38
N GLU A 261 1.96 -18.07 9.62
CA GLU A 261 3.35 -17.78 10.00
C GLU A 261 3.64 -16.28 9.91
N CYS A 262 3.14 -15.61 8.86
CA CYS A 262 3.21 -14.14 8.76
C CYS A 262 2.57 -13.48 9.99
N ARG A 263 1.42 -13.98 10.43
CA ARG A 263 0.76 -13.47 11.65
C ARG A 263 1.57 -13.73 12.91
N GLY A 264 2.05 -14.95 13.10
CA GLY A 264 2.90 -15.29 14.25
C GLY A 264 4.14 -14.42 14.32
N LEU A 265 4.86 -14.26 13.21
CA LEU A 265 6.05 -13.40 13.13
C LEU A 265 5.73 -11.94 13.48
N TYR A 266 4.58 -11.42 13.02
CA TYR A 266 4.14 -10.06 13.34
C TYR A 266 3.74 -9.90 14.80
N GLU A 267 3.00 -10.85 15.37
CA GLU A 267 2.47 -10.76 16.74
C GLU A 267 3.53 -11.02 17.82
N GLU A 268 4.47 -11.93 17.57
CA GLU A 268 5.46 -12.39 18.55
C GLU A 268 6.75 -11.55 18.57
N HIS A 269 7.00 -10.75 17.54
CA HIS A 269 8.27 -10.04 17.38
C HIS A 269 8.08 -8.52 17.52
N ASP A 270 8.41 -7.95 18.69
CA ASP A 270 8.20 -6.52 18.98
C ASP A 270 8.95 -5.56 18.02
N LEU A 271 10.03 -6.02 17.39
CA LEU A 271 10.75 -5.23 16.38
C LEU A 271 10.06 -5.21 14.99
N LEU A 272 9.11 -6.12 14.74
CA LEU A 272 8.32 -6.20 13.52
C LEU A 272 6.92 -5.60 13.72
N ARG A 273 6.32 -5.86 14.89
CA ARG A 273 4.99 -5.39 15.25
C ARG A 273 4.93 -3.87 15.26
N VAL A 274 3.87 -3.31 14.68
CA VAL A 274 3.64 -1.87 14.74
C VAL A 274 3.30 -1.47 16.18
N PRO A 275 4.06 -0.55 16.80
CA PRO A 275 3.75 -0.03 18.13
C PRO A 275 2.59 0.98 18.10
N GLU A 276 2.14 1.45 19.27
CA GLU A 276 1.08 2.48 19.38
C GLU A 276 1.47 3.84 18.76
N ALA A 277 2.76 4.09 18.55
CA ALA A 277 3.26 5.31 17.92
C ALA A 277 4.50 5.04 17.07
N VAL A 278 4.55 5.69 15.91
CA VAL A 278 5.62 5.54 14.90
C VAL A 278 6.33 6.86 14.66
N VAL A 279 7.56 6.82 14.13
CA VAL A 279 8.25 8.02 13.67
C VAL A 279 7.82 8.31 12.23
N SER A 280 7.19 9.46 11.99
CA SER A 280 6.99 9.97 10.63
C SER A 280 8.24 10.73 10.20
N TYR A 281 9.03 10.14 9.30
CA TYR A 281 10.26 10.79 8.82
C TYR A 281 9.99 12.04 7.97
N ARG A 282 8.83 12.09 7.30
CA ARG A 282 8.41 13.26 6.52
C ARG A 282 8.01 14.43 7.42
N ALA A 283 7.24 14.16 8.47
CA ALA A 283 6.83 15.19 9.44
C ALA A 283 7.92 15.50 10.50
N GLY A 284 8.94 14.65 10.62
CA GLY A 284 10.02 14.80 11.60
C GLY A 284 9.56 14.64 13.05
N THR A 285 8.46 13.90 13.29
CA THR A 285 7.87 13.73 14.63
C THR A 285 7.37 12.30 14.86
N THR A 286 7.23 11.92 16.12
CA THR A 286 6.49 10.71 16.52
C THR A 286 4.99 11.00 16.44
N VAL A 287 4.23 10.07 15.86
CA VAL A 287 2.77 10.16 15.69
C VAL A 287 2.11 8.94 16.31
N ALA A 288 1.11 9.17 17.15
CA ALA A 288 0.27 8.11 17.69
C ALA A 288 -0.66 7.55 16.62
N LEU A 289 -0.81 6.23 16.58
CA LEU A 289 -1.69 5.55 15.65
C LEU A 289 -3.12 5.43 16.23
N PRO A 290 -4.15 5.37 15.37
CA PRO A 290 -5.49 5.01 15.81
C PRO A 290 -5.48 3.62 16.47
N ALA A 291 -6.20 3.50 17.59
CA ALA A 291 -6.41 2.27 18.32
C ALA A 291 -7.32 1.28 17.57
#